data_AF-A0A7V8DRZ3-F1
#
_entry.id   AF-A0A7V8DRZ3-F1
#
_cell.length_a   1.000
_cell.length_b   1.000
_cell.length_c   1.000
_cell.angle_alpha   90.00
_cell.angle_beta   90.00
_cell.angle_gamma   90.00
#
_symmetry.space_group_name_H-M   'P 1'
#
loop_
_entity.id
_entity.type
_entity.pdbx_description
1 polymer ?
#
loop_
_entity_poly.entity_id
_entity_poly.type
_entity_poly.pdbx_seq_one_letter_code
_entity_poly.pdbx_strand_id
1 'polypeptide(L)'
;MKKIALLLLTFTFASCATIARHEASADVLALVNALRDRNLYEIEARIDKNSLKYQALNIAREILIEEASQRIGHGLGGQIAAVAAVDLLNPVIESLAERVVEPDAIAFFARQAGLQQQTAMPSRMETTIAIRPIDNNRVCIPNPQNNRCVLYFNKFPDRWKLVAIDEAELRAKIRALSRPNIR
;
A
#
# COMPACT_ATOMS: atom_id res chain seq x y z
N MET A 1 26.05 12.70 -56.55
CA MET A 1 25.78 13.16 -55.18
C MET A 1 24.33 12.83 -54.81
N LYS A 2 24.10 11.99 -53.79
CA LYS A 2 22.93 11.99 -52.90
C LYS A 2 23.02 10.75 -51.99
N LYS A 3 23.67 10.91 -50.83
CA LYS A 3 23.61 9.95 -49.73
C LYS A 3 22.27 10.17 -49.03
N ILE A 4 21.31 9.28 -49.21
CA ILE A 4 20.05 9.29 -48.45
C ILE A 4 20.38 8.66 -47.10
N ALA A 5 20.51 9.50 -46.08
CA ALA A 5 20.65 9.08 -44.70
C ALA A 5 19.29 8.59 -44.20
N LEU A 6 19.15 7.28 -44.02
CA LEU A 6 17.98 6.65 -43.41
C LEU A 6 18.06 6.85 -41.89
N LEU A 7 17.42 7.91 -41.38
CA LEU A 7 17.21 8.12 -39.96
C LEU A 7 16.10 7.16 -39.47
N LEU A 8 16.49 5.99 -39.00
CA LEU A 8 15.60 5.09 -38.25
C LEU A 8 15.39 5.69 -36.85
N LEU A 9 14.21 6.26 -36.62
CA LEU A 9 13.73 6.72 -35.31
C LEU A 9 13.63 5.54 -34.34
N THR A 10 14.51 5.49 -33.35
CA THR A 10 14.42 4.61 -32.19
C THR A 10 13.50 5.21 -31.13
N PHE A 11 12.19 5.02 -31.27
CA PHE A 11 11.16 5.55 -30.35
C PHE A 11 10.31 4.45 -29.68
N THR A 12 10.94 3.45 -29.05
CA THR A 12 10.20 2.26 -28.56
C THR A 12 10.19 2.02 -27.05
N PHE A 13 10.78 2.88 -26.21
CA PHE A 13 10.88 2.57 -24.77
C PHE A 13 10.05 3.45 -23.81
N ALA A 14 9.43 4.54 -24.28
CA ALA A 14 8.61 5.41 -23.42
C ALA A 14 7.12 4.99 -23.31
N SER A 15 6.67 4.04 -24.12
CA SER A 15 5.27 3.61 -24.18
C SER A 15 4.87 2.66 -23.05
N CYS A 16 5.77 1.79 -22.57
CA CYS A 16 5.41 0.72 -21.64
C CYS A 16 5.02 1.23 -20.24
N ALA A 17 5.77 2.20 -19.70
CA ALA A 17 5.45 2.81 -18.40
C ALA A 17 4.16 3.64 -18.43
N THR A 18 3.83 4.23 -19.59
CA THR A 18 2.61 5.01 -19.79
C THR A 18 1.37 4.11 -19.82
N ILE A 19 1.48 2.90 -20.40
CA ILE A 19 0.40 1.91 -20.44
C ILE A 19 0.06 1.43 -19.03
N ALA A 20 1.05 1.05 -18.22
CA ALA A 20 0.84 0.59 -16.84
C ALA A 20 0.10 1.63 -16.00
N ARG A 21 0.51 2.91 -16.11
CA ARG A 21 -0.13 4.03 -15.43
C ARG A 21 -1.59 4.22 -15.85
N HIS A 22 -1.87 4.15 -17.15
CA HIS A 22 -3.21 4.33 -17.68
C HIS A 22 -4.15 3.18 -17.31
N GLU A 23 -3.68 1.94 -17.37
CA GLU A 23 -4.46 0.77 -16.96
C GLU A 23 -4.76 0.79 -15.46
N ALA A 24 -3.75 1.10 -14.63
CA ALA A 24 -3.92 1.16 -13.19
C ALA A 24 -4.88 2.27 -12.74
N SER A 25 -4.96 3.39 -13.46
CA SER A 25 -5.78 4.53 -13.03
C SER A 25 -7.28 4.22 -12.96
N ALA A 26 -7.77 3.34 -13.83
CA ALA A 26 -9.17 2.90 -13.81
C ALA A 26 -9.51 2.12 -12.53
N ASP A 27 -8.64 1.17 -12.14
CA ASP A 27 -8.85 0.33 -10.97
C ASP A 27 -8.58 1.07 -9.66
N VAL A 28 -7.57 1.95 -9.63
CA VAL A 28 -7.32 2.83 -8.48
C VAL A 28 -8.52 3.74 -8.23
N LEU A 29 -9.06 4.38 -9.28
CA LEU A 29 -10.26 5.21 -9.15
C LEU A 29 -11.47 4.38 -8.68
N ALA A 30 -11.63 3.18 -9.20
CA ALA A 30 -12.71 2.31 -8.80
C ALA A 30 -12.59 1.85 -7.32
N LEU A 31 -11.36 1.64 -6.81
CA LEU A 31 -11.14 1.41 -5.37
C LEU A 31 -11.53 2.63 -4.55
N VAL A 32 -11.14 3.83 -4.97
CA VAL A 32 -11.50 5.08 -4.27
C VAL A 32 -13.02 5.27 -4.21
N ASN A 33 -13.73 4.94 -5.29
CA ASN A 33 -15.19 4.99 -5.35
C ASN A 33 -15.80 3.94 -4.42
N ALA A 34 -15.29 2.70 -4.44
CA ALA A 34 -15.77 1.64 -3.57
C ALA A 34 -15.59 1.99 -2.09
N LEU A 35 -14.47 2.61 -1.72
CA LEU A 35 -14.22 3.12 -0.36
C LEU A 35 -15.18 4.25 0.02
N ARG A 36 -15.56 5.14 -0.93
CA ARG A 36 -16.55 6.21 -0.72
C ARG A 36 -17.91 5.62 -0.41
N ASP A 37 -18.33 4.70 -1.27
CA ASP A 37 -19.67 4.13 -1.28
C ASP A 37 -19.81 3.01 -0.24
N ARG A 38 -18.74 2.73 0.53
CA ARG A 38 -18.62 1.62 1.49
C ARG A 38 -19.02 0.28 0.88
N ASN A 39 -18.76 0.09 -0.41
CA ASN A 39 -19.12 -1.12 -1.13
C ASN A 39 -18.07 -2.21 -0.87
N LEU A 40 -18.33 -3.05 0.13
CA LEU A 40 -17.41 -4.09 0.59
C LEU A 40 -16.99 -5.04 -0.54
N TYR A 41 -17.94 -5.47 -1.38
CA TYR A 41 -17.67 -6.37 -2.49
C TYR A 41 -16.67 -5.76 -3.49
N GLU A 42 -16.86 -4.49 -3.85
CA GLU A 42 -15.97 -3.79 -4.77
C GLU A 42 -14.61 -3.44 -4.15
N ILE A 43 -14.55 -3.21 -2.83
CA ILE A 43 -13.28 -3.02 -2.10
C ILE A 43 -12.49 -4.33 -2.11
N GLU A 44 -13.10 -5.43 -1.67
CA GLU A 44 -12.46 -6.75 -1.59
C GLU A 44 -11.95 -7.22 -2.96
N ALA A 45 -12.68 -6.93 -4.03
CA ALA A 45 -12.24 -7.25 -5.38
C ALA A 45 -10.97 -6.48 -5.80
N ARG A 46 -10.63 -5.35 -5.16
CA ARG A 46 -9.53 -4.45 -5.54
C ARG A 46 -8.38 -4.41 -4.55
N ILE A 47 -8.45 -5.20 -3.49
CA ILE A 47 -7.35 -5.38 -2.56
C ILE A 47 -6.88 -6.84 -2.63
N ASP A 48 -5.58 -7.04 -2.51
CA ASP A 48 -5.06 -8.34 -2.13
C ASP A 48 -5.04 -8.42 -0.61
N LYS A 49 -6.19 -8.84 -0.04
CA LYS A 49 -6.38 -8.93 1.41
C LYS A 49 -5.33 -9.82 2.07
N ASN A 50 -4.92 -10.91 1.40
CA ASN A 50 -3.93 -11.83 1.95
C ASN A 50 -2.55 -11.18 2.03
N SER A 51 -2.12 -10.50 0.96
CA SER A 51 -0.84 -9.78 0.94
C SER A 51 -0.80 -8.66 1.99
N LEU A 52 -1.88 -7.87 2.09
CA LEU A 52 -1.99 -6.80 3.08
C LEU A 52 -2.01 -7.33 4.52
N LYS A 53 -2.77 -8.41 4.78
CA LYS A 53 -2.83 -9.04 6.10
C LYS A 53 -1.46 -9.61 6.49
N TYR A 54 -0.78 -10.30 5.57
CA TYR A 54 0.56 -10.83 5.81
C TYR A 54 1.58 -9.73 6.13
N GLN A 55 1.54 -8.63 5.37
CA GLN A 55 2.37 -7.45 5.66
C GLN A 55 2.10 -6.90 7.07
N ALA A 56 0.83 -6.73 7.43
CA ALA A 56 0.43 -6.21 8.74
C ALA A 56 0.83 -7.13 9.89
N LEU A 57 0.69 -8.45 9.72
CA LEU A 57 1.11 -9.46 10.70
C LEU A 57 2.61 -9.36 11.00
N ASN A 58 3.44 -9.31 9.96
CA ASN A 58 4.89 -9.25 10.11
C ASN A 58 5.32 -7.96 10.81
N ILE A 59 4.79 -6.81 10.38
CA ILE A 59 5.12 -5.52 10.97
C ILE A 59 4.66 -5.44 12.44
N ALA A 60 3.46 -5.94 12.76
CA ALA A 60 2.97 -5.96 14.13
C ALA A 60 3.85 -6.83 15.04
N ARG A 61 4.28 -7.99 14.54
CA ARG A 61 5.22 -8.86 15.25
C ARG A 61 6.56 -8.17 15.49
N GLU A 62 7.13 -7.54 14.47
CA GLU A 62 8.39 -6.80 14.59
C GLU A 62 8.30 -5.68 15.63
N ILE A 63 7.23 -4.88 15.60
CA ILE A 63 7.00 -3.82 16.61
C ILE A 63 6.99 -4.41 18.02
N LEU A 64 6.29 -5.52 18.25
CA LEU A 64 6.22 -6.13 19.59
C LEU A 64 7.55 -6.75 20.02
N ILE A 65 8.32 -7.33 19.10
CA ILE A 65 9.67 -7.86 19.38
C ILE A 65 10.62 -6.71 19.75
N GLU A 66 10.57 -5.59 19.01
CA GLU A 66 11.34 -4.38 19.33
C GLU A 66 11.00 -3.87 20.74
N GLU A 67 9.71 -3.75 21.08
CA GLU A 67 9.23 -3.29 22.38
C GLU A 67 9.60 -4.26 23.52
N ALA A 68 9.46 -5.56 23.30
CA ALA A 68 9.83 -6.59 24.29
C ALA A 68 11.35 -6.63 24.50
N SER A 69 12.14 -6.51 23.43
CA SER A 69 13.61 -6.49 23.51
C SER A 69 14.12 -5.27 24.27
N GLN A 70 13.45 -4.11 24.16
CA GLN A 70 13.77 -2.93 24.96
C GLN A 70 13.54 -3.15 26.46
N ARG A 71 12.60 -4.03 26.84
CA ARG A 71 12.28 -4.33 28.25
C ARG A 71 13.14 -5.47 28.82
N ILE A 72 13.44 -6.49 28.02
CA ILE A 72 14.14 -7.71 28.44
C ILE A 72 15.66 -7.55 28.29
N GLY A 73 16.11 -6.69 27.36
CA GLY A 73 17.51 -6.43 27.05
C GLY A 73 17.88 -6.86 25.62
N HIS A 74 18.84 -6.16 25.02
CA HIS A 74 19.19 -6.30 23.60
C HIS A 74 20.14 -7.46 23.25
N GLY A 75 20.61 -8.22 24.25
CA GLY A 75 21.47 -9.39 24.02
C GLY A 75 20.73 -10.53 23.31
N LEU A 76 21.47 -11.46 22.70
CA LEU A 76 20.89 -12.59 21.95
C LEU A 76 19.84 -13.37 22.75
N GLY A 77 20.11 -13.64 24.04
CA GLY A 77 19.15 -14.30 24.93
C GLY A 77 17.87 -13.48 25.18
N GLY A 78 17.98 -12.15 25.24
CA GLY A 78 16.84 -11.25 25.39
C GLY A 78 16.00 -11.16 24.12
N GLN A 79 16.62 -11.19 22.94
CA GLN A 79 15.91 -11.25 21.65
C GLN A 79 15.14 -12.58 21.49
N ILE A 80 15.77 -13.71 21.84
CA ILE A 80 15.09 -15.02 21.82
C ILE A 80 13.90 -15.04 22.79
N ALA A 81 14.09 -14.52 24.01
CA ALA A 81 13.00 -14.42 24.98
C ALA A 81 11.88 -13.48 24.51
N ALA A 82 12.21 -12.38 23.83
CA ALA A 82 11.24 -11.46 23.24
C ALA A 82 10.39 -12.14 22.16
N VAL A 83 11.01 -12.90 21.25
CA VAL A 83 10.28 -13.67 20.22
C VAL A 83 9.32 -14.67 20.88
N ALA A 84 9.81 -15.45 21.84
CA ALA A 84 8.99 -16.43 22.55
C ALA A 84 7.80 -15.79 23.29
N ALA A 85 7.99 -14.61 23.89
CA ALA A 85 6.91 -13.86 24.53
C ALA A 85 5.88 -13.33 23.53
N VAL A 86 6.33 -12.87 22.35
CA VAL A 86 5.45 -12.34 21.29
C VAL A 86 4.62 -13.45 20.63
N ASP A 87 5.13 -14.68 20.53
CA ASP A 87 4.36 -15.80 19.99
C ASP A 87 3.11 -16.13 20.81
N LEU A 88 3.12 -15.83 22.11
CA LEU A 88 1.94 -15.96 22.97
C LEU A 88 0.85 -14.92 22.64
N LEU A 89 1.21 -13.85 21.91
CA LEU A 89 0.30 -12.77 21.50
C LEU A 89 -0.23 -12.94 20.08
N ASN A 90 0.01 -14.08 19.42
CA ASN A 90 -0.44 -14.34 18.05
C ASN A 90 -1.92 -13.98 17.78
N PRO A 91 -2.90 -14.35 18.63
CA PRO A 91 -4.30 -13.97 18.41
C PRO A 91 -4.53 -12.45 18.40
N VAL A 92 -3.79 -11.71 19.21
CA VAL A 92 -3.87 -10.23 19.28
C VAL A 92 -3.26 -9.62 18.01
N ILE A 93 -2.13 -10.17 17.56
CA ILE A 93 -1.46 -9.75 16.32
C ILE A 93 -2.37 -10.00 15.11
N GLU A 94 -3.05 -11.14 15.06
CA GLU A 94 -4.04 -11.45 14.01
C GLU A 94 -5.20 -10.47 14.02
N SER A 95 -5.76 -10.15 15.19
CA SER A 95 -6.83 -9.15 15.33
C SER A 95 -6.39 -7.75 14.90
N LEU A 96 -5.14 -7.35 15.19
CA LEU A 96 -4.57 -6.09 14.70
C LEU A 96 -4.42 -6.08 13.18
N ALA A 97 -3.92 -7.17 12.60
CA ALA A 97 -3.76 -7.29 11.16
C ALA A 97 -5.09 -7.25 10.41
N GLU A 98 -6.14 -7.88 10.95
CA GLU A 98 -7.50 -7.77 10.39
C GLU A 98 -8.00 -6.32 10.37
N ARG A 99 -7.80 -5.58 11.47
CA ARG A 99 -8.19 -4.15 11.54
C ARG A 99 -7.45 -3.25 10.55
N VAL A 100 -6.23 -3.62 10.15
CA VAL A 100 -5.48 -2.86 9.13
C VAL A 100 -6.07 -3.05 7.74
N VAL A 101 -6.65 -4.22 7.45
CA VAL A 101 -7.25 -4.52 6.14
C VAL A 101 -8.74 -4.15 6.06
N GLU A 102 -9.32 -3.62 7.15
CA GLU A 102 -10.68 -3.09 7.15
C GLU A 102 -10.83 -1.89 6.20
N PRO A 103 -12.00 -1.74 5.56
CA PRO A 103 -12.31 -0.61 4.67
C PRO A 103 -11.91 0.76 5.22
N ASP A 104 -12.17 1.01 6.51
CA ASP A 104 -11.88 2.31 7.15
C ASP A 104 -10.37 2.58 7.27
N ALA A 105 -9.56 1.54 7.49
CA ALA A 105 -8.11 1.63 7.51
C ALA A 105 -7.54 1.84 6.10
N ILE A 106 -8.05 1.13 5.09
CA ILE A 106 -7.67 1.35 3.69
C ILE A 106 -8.04 2.77 3.23
N ALA A 107 -9.24 3.25 3.60
CA ALA A 107 -9.67 4.62 3.34
C ALA A 107 -8.76 5.66 4.01
N PHE A 108 -8.23 5.36 5.21
CA PHE A 108 -7.26 6.22 5.87
C PHE A 108 -5.97 6.39 5.05
N PHE A 109 -5.37 5.30 4.56
CA PHE A 109 -4.17 5.38 3.74
C PHE A 109 -4.43 6.02 2.37
N ALA A 110 -5.59 5.76 1.77
CA ALA A 110 -6.01 6.43 0.53
C ALA A 110 -6.06 7.96 0.70
N ARG A 111 -6.61 8.45 1.83
CA ARG A 111 -6.60 9.89 2.14
C ARG A 111 -5.18 10.45 2.32
N GLN A 112 -4.29 9.72 2.99
CA GLN A 112 -2.88 10.12 3.12
C GLN A 112 -2.16 10.19 1.77
N ALA A 113 -2.51 9.28 0.85
CA ALA A 113 -2.02 9.27 -0.52
C ALA A 113 -2.65 10.36 -1.42
N GLY A 114 -3.45 11.28 -0.86
CA GLY A 114 -4.08 12.35 -1.62
C GLY A 114 -5.27 11.89 -2.47
N LEU A 115 -5.72 10.64 -2.34
CA LEU A 115 -6.93 10.13 -2.98
C LEU A 115 -8.14 10.57 -2.13
N GLN A 116 -8.42 11.87 -2.13
CA GLN A 116 -9.53 12.46 -1.39
C GLN A 116 -10.82 12.51 -2.22
N GLN A 117 -11.95 12.55 -1.50
CA GLN A 117 -13.31 12.42 -2.03
C GLN A 117 -14.12 13.73 -2.02
N GLN A 118 -13.58 14.85 -1.52
CA GLN A 118 -14.46 15.87 -0.91
C GLN A 118 -14.84 17.08 -1.76
N THR A 119 -14.26 17.34 -2.93
CA THR A 119 -14.62 18.55 -3.70
C THR A 119 -14.82 18.35 -5.20
N ALA A 120 -14.21 17.32 -5.78
CA ALA A 120 -14.56 16.77 -7.08
C ALA A 120 -14.04 15.33 -7.11
N MET A 121 -14.78 14.42 -7.74
CA MET A 121 -14.24 13.09 -8.01
C MET A 121 -12.98 13.28 -8.87
N PRO A 122 -11.81 12.76 -8.49
CA PRO A 122 -10.65 12.85 -9.35
C PRO A 122 -10.99 12.21 -10.69
N SER A 123 -10.84 12.99 -11.76
CA SER A 123 -10.99 12.50 -13.11
C SER A 123 -9.97 11.38 -13.37
N ARG A 124 -10.25 10.48 -14.31
CA ARG A 124 -9.27 9.46 -14.71
C ARG A 124 -7.92 10.07 -15.09
N MET A 125 -7.92 11.29 -15.62
CA MET A 125 -6.71 12.04 -15.95
C MET A 125 -5.89 12.39 -14.70
N GLU A 126 -6.53 12.95 -13.67
CA GLU A 126 -5.88 13.31 -12.41
C GLU A 126 -5.34 12.08 -11.67
N THR A 127 -6.09 10.97 -11.67
CA THR A 127 -5.62 9.70 -11.10
C THR A 127 -4.42 9.15 -11.87
N THR A 128 -4.45 9.24 -13.20
CA THR A 128 -3.31 8.83 -14.04
C THR A 128 -2.07 9.65 -13.70
N ILE A 129 -2.20 10.96 -13.49
CA ILE A 129 -1.10 11.86 -13.10
C ILE A 129 -0.58 11.53 -11.69
N ALA A 130 -1.48 11.17 -10.76
CA ALA A 130 -1.11 10.80 -9.40
C ALA A 130 -0.38 9.45 -9.32
N ILE A 131 -0.43 8.60 -10.35
CA ILE A 131 0.23 7.30 -10.34
C ILE A 131 1.70 7.40 -10.77
N ARG A 132 2.58 6.85 -9.95
CA ARG A 132 4.00 6.66 -10.28
C ARG A 132 4.26 5.22 -10.69
N PRO A 133 4.71 4.95 -11.93
CA PRO A 133 5.12 3.61 -12.33
C PRO A 133 6.40 3.23 -11.59
N ILE A 134 6.45 1.98 -11.12
CA ILE A 134 7.68 1.34 -10.60
C ILE A 134 8.26 0.47 -11.71
N ASP A 135 7.40 -0.37 -12.30
CA ASP A 135 7.68 -1.14 -13.52
C ASP A 135 6.36 -1.43 -14.26
N ASN A 136 6.40 -2.35 -15.24
CA ASN A 136 5.24 -2.65 -16.10
C ASN A 136 4.06 -3.28 -15.35
N ASN A 137 4.29 -3.92 -14.20
CA ASN A 137 3.27 -4.64 -13.44
C ASN A 137 3.10 -4.06 -12.04
N ARG A 138 3.79 -2.96 -11.71
CA ARG A 138 3.76 -2.34 -10.39
C ARG A 138 3.70 -0.83 -10.49
N VAL A 139 2.79 -0.25 -9.74
CA VAL A 139 2.67 1.21 -9.59
C VAL A 139 2.52 1.58 -8.13
N CYS A 140 2.79 2.83 -7.79
CA CYS A 140 2.48 3.37 -6.47
C CYS A 140 1.75 4.71 -6.55
N ILE A 141 1.06 5.03 -5.46
CA ILE A 141 0.48 6.36 -5.23
C ILE A 141 1.37 7.10 -4.23
N PRO A 142 2.04 8.19 -4.62
CA PRO A 142 2.78 9.05 -3.73
C PRO A 142 1.84 9.84 -2.80
N ASN A 143 2.31 10.11 -1.58
CA ASN A 143 1.77 11.18 -0.77
C ASN A 143 2.04 12.53 -1.47
N PRO A 144 1.02 13.38 -1.69
CA PRO A 144 1.19 14.65 -2.39
C PRO A 144 2.11 15.64 -1.66
N GLN A 145 2.29 15.52 -0.33
CA GLN A 145 3.07 16.43 0.48
C GLN A 145 4.58 16.13 0.46
N ASN A 146 4.96 14.85 0.45
CA ASN A 146 6.36 14.43 0.59
C ASN A 146 6.86 13.54 -0.57
N ASN A 147 6.00 13.24 -1.54
CA ASN A 147 6.28 12.45 -2.73
C ASN A 147 6.78 11.00 -2.45
N ARG A 148 6.64 10.49 -1.22
CA ARG A 148 6.91 9.08 -0.89
C ARG A 148 5.73 8.20 -1.29
N CYS A 149 5.98 7.04 -1.88
CA CYS A 149 4.92 6.06 -2.17
C CYS A 149 4.24 5.66 -0.86
N VAL A 150 2.89 5.64 -0.83
CA VAL A 150 2.09 5.21 0.32
C VAL A 150 1.35 3.92 -0.01
N LEU A 151 0.76 3.83 -1.20
CA LEU A 151 -0.01 2.67 -1.64
C LEU A 151 0.66 2.03 -2.85
N TYR A 152 0.75 0.71 -2.87
CA TYR A 152 1.39 -0.06 -3.94
C TYR A 152 0.39 -1.01 -4.59
N PHE A 153 0.31 -0.95 -5.92
CA PHE A 153 -0.59 -1.75 -6.71
C PHE A 153 0.17 -2.64 -7.67
N ASN A 154 -0.28 -3.89 -7.80
CA ASN A 154 0.23 -4.82 -8.80
C ASN A 154 -0.84 -5.13 -9.84
N LYS A 155 -0.39 -5.43 -11.07
CA LYS A 155 -1.22 -5.94 -12.15
C LYS A 155 -1.51 -7.43 -11.93
N PHE A 156 -2.79 -7.76 -11.80
CA PHE A 156 -3.29 -9.14 -11.86
C PHE A 156 -3.89 -9.38 -13.26
N PRO A 157 -4.19 -10.65 -13.64
CA PRO A 157 -4.76 -10.95 -14.94
C PRO A 157 -6.05 -10.18 -15.27
N ASP A 158 -6.85 -9.86 -14.25
CA ASP A 158 -8.17 -9.25 -14.40
C ASP A 158 -8.25 -7.76 -14.05
N ARG A 159 -7.35 -7.26 -13.18
CA ARG A 159 -7.37 -5.88 -12.66
C ARG A 159 -6.09 -5.53 -11.92
N TRP A 160 -5.91 -4.26 -11.58
CA TRP A 160 -4.91 -3.84 -10.60
C TRP A 160 -5.45 -3.95 -9.18
N LYS A 161 -4.63 -4.45 -8.26
CA LYS A 161 -5.00 -4.62 -6.85
C LYS A 161 -4.01 -3.93 -5.93
N LEU A 162 -4.51 -3.35 -4.84
CA LEU A 162 -3.67 -2.85 -3.74
C LEU A 162 -3.05 -4.06 -3.03
N VAL A 163 -1.72 -4.16 -3.03
CA VAL A 163 -0.99 -5.30 -2.46
C VAL A 163 -0.15 -4.95 -1.25
N ALA A 164 0.22 -3.68 -1.09
CA ALA A 164 1.06 -3.23 0.02
C ALA A 164 0.82 -1.76 0.35
N ILE A 165 1.10 -1.42 1.61
CA ILE A 165 1.15 -0.06 2.15
C ILE A 165 2.62 0.23 2.51
N ASP A 166 3.05 1.49 2.42
CA ASP A 166 4.38 1.91 2.89
C ASP A 166 4.59 1.47 4.34
N GLU A 167 5.76 0.90 4.60
CA GLU A 167 6.07 0.30 5.90
C GLU A 167 6.02 1.32 7.04
N ALA A 168 6.49 2.55 6.81
CA ALA A 168 6.50 3.57 7.87
C ALA A 168 5.07 4.02 8.22
N GLU A 169 4.22 4.21 7.21
CA GLU A 169 2.80 4.55 7.39
C GLU A 169 2.06 3.41 8.10
N LEU A 170 2.31 2.16 7.69
CA LEU A 170 1.68 0.99 8.29
C LEU A 170 2.15 0.76 9.74
N ARG A 171 3.45 0.89 10.02
CA ARG A 171 3.99 0.87 11.39
C ARG A 171 3.33 1.93 12.27
N ALA A 172 3.18 3.15 11.77
CA ALA A 172 2.53 4.24 12.51
C ALA A 172 1.07 3.89 12.84
N LYS A 173 0.32 3.34 11.88
CA LYS A 173 -1.07 2.91 12.09
C LYS A 173 -1.19 1.78 13.10
N ILE A 174 -0.35 0.74 13.00
CA ILE A 174 -0.36 -0.39 13.93
C ILE A 174 -0.05 0.10 15.35
N ARG A 175 0.98 0.93 15.53
CA ARG A 175 1.29 1.54 16.85
C ARG A 175 0.12 2.34 17.40
N ALA A 176 -0.61 3.08 16.55
CA ALA A 176 -1.80 3.82 16.97
C ALA A 176 -2.95 2.89 17.41
N LEU A 177 -3.13 1.74 16.76
CA LEU A 177 -4.14 0.74 17.12
C LEU A 177 -3.79 -0.04 18.40
N SER A 178 -2.50 -0.21 18.70
CA SER A 178 -2.02 -0.92 19.88
C SER A 178 -2.03 -0.09 21.17
N ARG A 179 -2.21 1.24 21.08
CA ARG A 179 -2.29 2.10 22.27
C ARG A 179 -3.64 1.88 22.98
N PRO A 180 -3.66 1.57 24.29
CA PRO A 180 -4.91 1.48 25.03
C PRO A 180 -5.61 2.84 24.99
N ASN A 181 -6.88 2.82 24.59
CA ASN A 181 -7.73 4.01 24.57
C ASN A 181 -8.06 4.34 26.04
N ILE A 182 -7.20 5.12 26.69
CA ILE A 182 -7.50 5.69 28.01
C ILE A 182 -8.51 6.82 27.76
N ARG A 183 -9.79 6.48 27.79
CA ARG A 183 -10.91 7.43 27.91
C ARG A 183 -11.65 7.16 29.20
#